data_AF-A0A7C4CID8-F1
#
_entry.id   AF-A0A7C4CID8-F1
#
_cell.length_a   1.000
_cell.length_b   1.000
_cell.length_c   1.000
_cell.angle_alpha   90.00
_cell.angle_beta   90.00
_cell.angle_gamma   90.00
#
_symmetry.space_group_name_H-M   'P 1'
#
loop_
_entity.id
_entity.type
_entity.pdbx_description
1 polymer ?
#
loop_
_entity_poly.entity_id
_entity_poly.type
_entity_poly.pdbx_seq_one_letter_code
_entity_poly.pdbx_strand_id
1 'polypeptide(L)'
;MSKALLLMISILSLLLLAALITFNVGPEARYRQRGPYRIFPRDVAHWFGWVSFLLFAASISYSALKRGFPRSIKTWLLVHCVTGTLSLLLIVLHIINRIQAPRPGYFISFFALLLMVTIVVSGILGRYVKAKFIKDYWRTLHTPLTILFYFTLAFHMLEKMNLLW
;
A
#
# COMPACT_ATOMS: atom_id res chain seq x y z
N MET A 1 -19.73 3.58 -17.62
CA MET A 1 -18.59 2.66 -17.47
C MET A 1 -18.96 1.56 -16.48
N SER A 2 -18.73 0.29 -16.80
CA SER A 2 -19.03 -0.79 -15.86
C SER A 2 -18.07 -0.76 -14.66
N LYS A 3 -18.55 -1.16 -13.49
CA LYS A 3 -17.75 -1.23 -12.25
C LYS A 3 -16.52 -2.12 -12.40
N ALA A 4 -16.67 -3.25 -13.11
CA ALA A 4 -15.57 -4.16 -13.42
C ALA A 4 -14.53 -3.49 -14.34
N LEU A 5 -14.97 -2.77 -15.38
CA LEU A 5 -14.05 -2.05 -16.27
C LEU A 5 -13.23 -1.00 -15.51
N LEU A 6 -13.86 -0.24 -14.62
CA LEU A 6 -13.15 0.74 -13.78
C LEU A 6 -12.10 0.07 -12.87
N LEU A 7 -12.45 -1.05 -12.25
CA LEU A 7 -11.51 -1.81 -11.41
C LEU A 7 -10.33 -2.34 -12.24
N MET A 8 -10.59 -2.91 -13.41
CA MET A 8 -9.54 -3.39 -14.32
C MET A 8 -8.62 -2.27 -14.76
N ILE A 9 -9.18 -1.14 -15.21
CA ILE A 9 -8.39 0.05 -15.59
C ILE A 9 -7.53 0.50 -14.41
N SER A 10 -8.08 0.56 -13.20
CA SER A 10 -7.34 0.96 -12.00
C SER A 10 -6.16 0.03 -11.72
N ILE A 11 -6.38 -1.30 -11.77
CA ILE A 11 -5.32 -2.29 -11.55
C ILE A 11 -4.24 -2.18 -12.64
N LEU A 12 -4.64 -2.10 -13.91
CA LEU A 12 -3.71 -1.98 -15.04
C LEU A 12 -2.89 -0.69 -14.98
N SER A 13 -3.51 0.44 -14.61
CA SER A 13 -2.81 1.71 -14.40
C SER A 13 -1.79 1.61 -13.26
N LEU A 14 -2.13 0.94 -12.15
CA LEU A 14 -1.19 0.74 -11.04
C LEU A 14 -0.03 -0.18 -11.42
N LEU A 15 -0.29 -1.26 -12.19
CA LEU A 15 0.75 -2.15 -12.72
C LEU A 15 1.68 -1.40 -13.68
N LEU A 16 1.12 -0.63 -14.61
CA LEU A 16 1.90 0.19 -15.53
C LEU A 16 2.74 1.21 -14.79
N LEU A 17 2.18 1.90 -13.79
CA LEU A 17 2.91 2.88 -12.99
C LEU A 17 4.05 2.22 -12.20
N ALA A 18 3.81 1.07 -11.58
CA ALA A 18 4.86 0.30 -10.91
C ALA A 18 5.97 -0.08 -11.90
N ALA A 19 5.61 -0.54 -13.09
CA ALA A 19 6.56 -0.91 -14.14
C ALA A 19 7.40 0.29 -14.60
N LEU A 20 6.76 1.43 -14.85
CA LEU A 20 7.44 2.67 -15.22
C LEU A 20 8.43 3.11 -14.14
N ILE A 21 8.07 3.00 -12.85
CA ILE A 21 8.97 3.35 -11.76
C ILE A 21 10.18 2.40 -11.69
N THR A 22 9.98 1.09 -11.87
CA THR A 22 11.03 0.09 -11.60
C THR A 22 11.87 -0.31 -12.79
N PHE A 23 11.35 -0.18 -14.02
CA PHE A 23 12.05 -0.58 -15.24
C PHE A 23 12.60 0.61 -16.04
N ASN A 24 12.14 1.84 -15.80
CA ASN A 24 12.66 3.03 -16.46
C ASN A 24 13.88 3.62 -15.72
N VAL A 25 14.87 2.76 -15.42
CA VAL A 25 16.01 3.11 -14.58
C VAL A 25 17.27 3.25 -15.44
N GLY A 26 17.68 4.50 -15.67
CA GLY A 26 18.90 4.83 -16.41
C GLY A 26 20.19 4.37 -15.71
N PRO A 27 21.33 4.36 -16.43
CA PRO A 27 22.61 3.91 -15.89
C PRO A 27 23.04 4.66 -14.62
N GLU A 28 22.69 5.95 -14.49
CA GLU A 28 23.02 6.75 -13.31
C GLU A 28 22.38 6.28 -12.01
N ALA A 29 21.14 5.80 -12.09
CA ALA A 29 20.45 5.27 -10.92
C ALA A 29 21.10 3.95 -10.43
N ARG A 30 21.81 3.21 -11.30
CA ARG A 30 22.64 2.06 -10.87
C ARG A 30 23.88 2.49 -10.09
N TYR A 31 24.46 3.66 -10.39
CA TYR A 31 25.63 4.17 -9.66
C TYR A 31 25.27 4.59 -8.23
N ARG A 32 24.12 5.25 -8.02
CA ARG A 32 23.64 5.60 -6.66
C ARG A 32 23.38 4.37 -5.77
N GLN A 33 23.20 3.18 -6.36
CA GLN A 33 22.95 1.93 -5.60
C GLN A 33 24.17 1.41 -4.83
N ARG A 34 25.39 1.79 -5.24
CA ARG A 34 26.64 1.33 -4.61
C ARG A 34 27.18 2.30 -3.55
N GLY A 35 26.57 3.47 -3.42
CA GLY A 35 26.99 4.49 -2.46
C GLY A 35 26.56 4.19 -1.02
N PRO A 36 27.26 4.75 -0.02
CA PRO A 36 26.89 4.65 1.40
C PRO A 36 25.64 5.47 1.76
N TYR A 37 25.11 6.27 0.83
CA TYR A 37 23.98 7.16 1.09
C TYR A 37 22.70 6.38 1.39
N ARG A 38 22.29 6.42 2.66
CA ARG A 38 20.99 5.96 3.15
C ARG A 38 20.48 7.00 4.14
N ILE A 39 19.22 7.39 4.02
CA ILE A 39 18.56 8.27 5.00
C ILE A 39 18.46 7.54 6.35
N PHE A 40 18.11 6.25 6.31
CA PHE A 40 18.03 5.39 7.50
C PHE A 40 18.91 4.14 7.37
N PRO A 41 19.46 3.62 8.49
CA PRO A 41 20.04 2.28 8.54
C PRO A 41 19.05 1.22 8.05
N ARG A 42 19.57 0.13 7.48
CA ARG A 42 18.74 -0.94 6.88
C ARG A 42 17.74 -1.50 7.89
N ASP A 43 18.19 -1.78 9.10
CA ASP A 43 17.37 -2.41 10.13
C ASP A 43 16.25 -1.48 10.61
N VAL A 44 16.56 -0.19 10.79
CA VAL A 44 15.57 0.84 11.14
C VAL A 44 14.50 0.96 10.05
N ALA A 45 14.89 0.97 8.77
CA ALA A 45 13.94 1.00 7.67
C ALA A 45 13.03 -0.25 7.65
N HIS A 46 13.55 -1.43 7.96
CA HIS A 46 12.74 -2.64 8.06
C HIS A 46 11.78 -2.61 9.25
N TRP A 47 12.18 -2.05 10.39
CA TRP A 47 11.28 -1.85 11.54
C TRP A 47 10.07 -1.00 11.17
N PHE A 48 10.23 0.07 10.38
CA PHE A 48 9.09 0.83 9.87
C PHE A 48 8.13 -0.04 9.04
N GLY A 49 8.66 -0.97 8.23
CA GLY A 49 7.87 -1.95 7.48
C GLY A 49 7.07 -2.88 8.38
N TRP A 50 7.71 -3.47 9.40
CA TRP A 50 7.03 -4.36 10.36
C TRP A 50 5.95 -3.66 11.18
N VAL A 51 6.26 -2.46 11.72
CA VAL A 51 5.28 -1.69 12.49
C VAL A 51 4.11 -1.25 11.60
N SER A 52 4.38 -0.84 10.35
CA SER A 52 3.34 -0.54 9.36
C SER A 52 2.42 -1.75 9.11
N PHE A 53 3.00 -2.93 8.87
CA PHE A 53 2.25 -4.17 8.69
C PHE A 53 1.35 -4.48 9.89
N LEU A 54 1.88 -4.41 11.11
CA LEU A 54 1.12 -4.70 12.33
C LEU A 54 -0.02 -3.70 12.55
N LEU A 55 0.22 -2.41 12.34
CA LEU A 55 -0.83 -1.38 12.43
C LEU A 55 -1.94 -1.60 11.40
N PHE A 56 -1.57 -1.94 10.17
CA PHE A 56 -2.54 -2.20 9.10
C PHE A 56 -3.33 -3.48 9.36
N ALA A 57 -2.67 -4.55 9.78
CA ALA A 57 -3.30 -5.81 10.19
C ALA A 57 -4.26 -5.61 11.37
N ALA A 58 -3.87 -4.82 12.38
CA ALA A 58 -4.73 -4.47 13.50
C ALA A 58 -5.95 -3.65 13.06
N SER A 59 -5.77 -2.69 12.14
CA SER A 59 -6.86 -1.88 11.57
C SER A 59 -7.97 -2.75 10.95
N ILE A 60 -7.56 -3.76 10.18
CA ILE A 60 -8.49 -4.64 9.47
C ILE A 60 -9.05 -5.73 10.39
N SER A 61 -8.23 -6.30 11.27
CA SER A 61 -8.70 -7.25 12.29
C SER A 61 -9.76 -6.61 13.18
N TYR A 62 -9.52 -5.38 13.62
CA TYR A 62 -10.50 -4.59 14.37
C TYR A 62 -11.79 -4.36 13.56
N SER A 63 -11.66 -4.13 12.24
CA SER A 63 -12.80 -3.97 11.34
C SER A 63 -13.61 -5.25 11.13
N ALA A 64 -12.94 -6.41 11.08
CA ALA A 64 -13.59 -7.71 11.00
C ALA A 64 -14.32 -8.05 12.31
N LEU A 65 -13.65 -7.92 13.45
CA LEU A 65 -14.21 -8.20 14.78
C LEU A 65 -15.40 -7.31 15.13
N LYS A 66 -15.38 -6.03 14.72
CA LYS A 66 -16.48 -5.09 14.99
C LYS A 66 -17.77 -5.38 14.21
N ARG A 67 -17.74 -6.22 13.17
CA ARG A 67 -18.97 -6.73 12.54
C ARG A 67 -19.79 -7.62 13.50
N GLY A 68 -19.15 -8.21 14.51
CA GLY A 68 -19.81 -9.02 15.54
C GLY A 68 -20.26 -8.24 16.79
N PHE A 69 -19.58 -7.13 17.15
CA PHE A 69 -19.83 -6.41 18.41
C PHE A 69 -19.76 -4.88 18.26
N PRO A 70 -20.78 -4.21 17.67
CA PRO A 70 -20.75 -2.78 17.42
C PRO A 70 -20.86 -1.97 18.73
N ARG A 71 -19.83 -1.16 19.06
CA ARG A 71 -19.96 -0.08 20.07
C ARG A 71 -20.37 1.23 19.40
N SER A 72 -19.60 1.70 18.41
CA SER A 72 -20.00 2.82 17.57
C SER A 72 -19.29 2.77 16.20
N ILE A 73 -20.03 3.04 15.12
CA ILE A 73 -19.48 3.08 13.75
C ILE A 73 -18.48 4.23 13.59
N LYS A 74 -18.68 5.35 14.32
CA LYS A 74 -17.84 6.54 14.27
C LYS A 74 -16.44 6.28 14.82
N THR A 75 -16.34 5.65 15.99
CA THR A 75 -15.06 5.26 16.59
C THR A 75 -14.36 4.23 15.71
N TRP A 76 -15.10 3.28 15.15
CA TRP A 76 -14.54 2.29 14.23
C TRP A 76 -13.88 2.92 13.01
N LEU A 77 -14.61 3.78 12.29
CA LEU A 77 -14.08 4.50 11.13
C LEU A 77 -12.88 5.37 11.50
N LEU A 78 -12.90 6.02 12.67
CA LEU A 78 -11.77 6.81 13.15
C LEU A 78 -10.51 5.96 13.30
N VAL A 79 -10.59 4.85 14.06
CA VAL A 79 -9.44 3.95 14.26
C VAL A 79 -8.95 3.40 12.93
N HIS A 80 -9.86 2.93 12.06
CA HIS A 80 -9.49 2.38 10.76
C HIS A 80 -8.73 3.39 9.89
N CYS A 81 -9.25 4.61 9.75
CA CYS A 81 -8.57 5.65 8.97
C CYS A 81 -7.23 6.07 9.57
N VAL A 82 -7.17 6.34 10.88
CA VAL A 82 -5.94 6.80 11.54
C VAL A 82 -4.84 5.76 11.44
N THR A 83 -5.14 4.49 11.73
CA THR A 83 -4.17 3.40 11.63
C THR A 83 -3.74 3.16 10.18
N GLY A 84 -4.67 3.25 9.21
CA GLY A 84 -4.34 3.15 7.78
C GLY A 84 -3.40 4.26 7.31
N THR A 85 -3.68 5.52 7.66
CA THR A 85 -2.82 6.66 7.32
C THR A 85 -1.45 6.55 7.99
N LEU A 86 -1.39 6.19 9.27
CA LEU A 86 -0.12 6.00 9.97
C LEU A 86 0.71 4.87 9.35
N SER A 87 0.05 3.77 8.96
CA SER A 87 0.71 2.66 8.25
C SER A 87 1.30 3.13 6.91
N LEU A 88 0.57 3.98 6.18
CA LEU A 88 1.08 4.58 4.93
C LEU A 88 2.31 5.46 5.17
N LEU A 89 2.32 6.28 6.22
CA LEU A 89 3.49 7.10 6.55
C LEU A 89 4.72 6.23 6.84
N LEU A 90 4.56 5.18 7.64
CA LEU A 90 5.64 4.27 7.98
C LEU A 90 6.15 3.47 6.77
N ILE A 91 5.28 3.02 5.85
CA ILE A 91 5.74 2.31 4.66
C ILE A 91 6.49 3.24 3.68
N VAL A 92 6.12 4.53 3.63
CA VAL A 92 6.90 5.53 2.89
C VAL A 92 8.30 5.67 3.49
N LEU A 93 8.43 5.73 4.82
CA LEU A 93 9.74 5.74 5.49
C LEU A 93 10.53 4.45 5.25
N HIS A 94 9.86 3.29 5.22
CA HIS A 94 10.48 2.01 4.90
C HIS A 94 11.11 1.99 3.50
N ILE A 95 10.42 2.56 2.50
CA ILE A 95 10.85 2.50 1.09
C ILE A 95 11.64 3.73 0.62
N ILE A 96 11.77 4.79 1.42
CA ILE A 96 12.39 6.06 1.00
C ILE A 96 13.82 5.89 0.45
N ASN A 97 14.62 5.02 1.08
CA ASN A 97 15.97 4.68 0.61
C ASN A 97 15.97 3.95 -0.74
N ARG A 98 14.87 3.27 -1.10
CA ARG A 98 14.72 2.53 -2.37
C ARG A 98 14.16 3.41 -3.49
N ILE A 99 13.40 4.46 -3.16
CA ILE A 99 12.88 5.44 -4.13
C ILE A 99 14.02 6.17 -4.85
N GLN A 100 15.14 6.41 -4.17
CA GLN A 100 16.29 7.10 -4.75
C GLN A 100 17.02 6.29 -5.84
N ALA A 101 16.83 4.97 -5.86
CA ALA A 101 17.48 4.07 -6.80
C ALA A 101 16.61 2.82 -7.07
N PRO A 102 15.45 3.00 -7.74
CA PRO A 102 14.56 1.91 -8.05
C PRO A 102 15.26 0.89 -8.97
N ARG A 103 14.80 -0.36 -8.97
CA ARG A 103 15.30 -1.41 -9.86
C ARG A 103 14.19 -2.41 -10.16
N PRO A 104 14.31 -3.20 -11.24
CA PRO A 104 13.30 -4.19 -11.63
C PRO A 104 12.86 -5.12 -10.49
N GLY A 105 13.80 -5.60 -9.67
CA GLY A 105 13.52 -6.46 -8.52
C GLY A 105 12.76 -5.81 -7.35
N TYR A 106 12.37 -4.54 -7.46
CA TYR A 106 11.47 -3.87 -6.50
C TYR A 106 10.04 -3.72 -7.03
N PHE A 107 9.70 -4.28 -8.21
CA PHE A 107 8.38 -4.15 -8.82
C PHE A 107 7.24 -4.42 -7.84
N ILE A 108 7.28 -5.57 -7.16
CA ILE A 108 6.26 -5.96 -6.18
C ILE A 108 6.19 -4.96 -5.01
N SER A 109 7.32 -4.45 -4.52
CA SER A 109 7.36 -3.47 -3.43
C SER A 109 6.70 -2.16 -3.82
N PHE A 110 6.98 -1.64 -5.02
CA PHE A 110 6.35 -0.42 -5.52
C PHE A 110 4.88 -0.63 -5.85
N PHE A 111 4.51 -1.79 -6.41
CA PHE A 111 3.11 -2.13 -6.65
C PHE A 111 2.32 -2.19 -5.34
N ALA A 112 2.87 -2.82 -4.28
CA ALA A 112 2.26 -2.82 -2.95
C ALA A 112 2.12 -1.41 -2.37
N LEU A 113 3.15 -0.55 -2.50
CA LEU A 113 3.08 0.85 -2.07
C LEU A 113 1.95 1.60 -2.79
N LEU A 114 1.86 1.49 -4.13
CA LEU A 114 0.84 2.16 -4.92
C LEU A 114 -0.58 1.67 -4.57
N LEU A 115 -0.75 0.36 -4.35
CA LEU A 115 -1.99 -0.20 -3.82
C LEU A 115 -2.34 0.42 -2.46
N MET A 116 -1.40 0.45 -1.51
CA MET A 116 -1.61 1.04 -0.18
C MET A 116 -2.02 2.51 -0.26
N VAL A 117 -1.32 3.33 -1.06
CA VAL A 117 -1.66 4.73 -1.31
C VAL A 117 -3.10 4.82 -1.84
N THR A 118 -3.44 4.03 -2.85
CA THR A 118 -4.77 4.05 -3.48
C THR A 118 -5.87 3.64 -2.49
N ILE A 119 -5.63 2.63 -1.66
CA ILE A 119 -6.56 2.17 -0.63
C ILE A 119 -6.78 3.25 0.42
N VAL A 120 -5.71 3.83 0.97
CA VAL A 120 -5.83 4.87 2.00
C VAL A 120 -6.52 6.12 1.46
N VAL A 121 -6.10 6.60 0.28
CA VAL A 121 -6.72 7.77 -0.36
C VAL A 121 -8.18 7.50 -0.68
N SER A 122 -8.51 6.35 -1.28
CA SER A 122 -9.90 5.99 -1.56
C SER A 122 -10.74 5.85 -0.28
N GLY A 123 -10.16 5.34 0.82
CA GLY A 123 -10.81 5.26 2.12
C GLY A 123 -11.14 6.63 2.71
N ILE A 124 -10.19 7.58 2.63
CA ILE A 124 -10.40 8.99 3.03
C ILE A 124 -11.49 9.62 2.17
N LEU A 125 -11.41 9.47 0.84
CA LEU A 125 -12.40 10.02 -0.10
C LEU A 125 -13.80 9.45 0.16
N GLY A 126 -13.92 8.13 0.32
CA GLY A 126 -15.19 7.47 0.61
C GLY A 126 -15.84 7.91 1.93
N ARG A 127 -15.03 8.37 2.89
CA ARG A 127 -15.51 8.89 4.18
C ARG A 127 -15.92 10.35 4.13
N TYR A 128 -15.06 11.22 3.57
CA TYR A 128 -15.21 12.67 3.71
C TYR A 128 -15.89 13.31 2.50
N VAL A 129 -15.78 12.73 1.31
CA VAL A 129 -16.35 13.31 0.09
C VAL A 129 -17.76 12.80 -0.13
N LYS A 130 -18.73 13.73 -0.21
CA LYS A 130 -20.16 13.42 -0.36
C LYS A 130 -20.62 13.25 -1.82
N ALA A 131 -19.71 13.33 -2.78
CA ALA A 131 -20.03 13.19 -4.20
C ALA A 131 -20.64 11.81 -4.48
N LYS A 132 -21.79 11.79 -5.18
CA LYS A 132 -22.55 10.56 -5.50
C LYS A 132 -21.68 9.53 -6.21
N PHE A 133 -20.91 9.96 -7.21
CA PHE A 133 -19.97 9.10 -7.94
C PHE A 133 -18.98 8.41 -7.00
N ILE A 134 -18.37 9.12 -6.05
CA ILE A 134 -17.41 8.50 -5.13
C ILE A 134 -18.10 7.44 -4.26
N LYS A 135 -19.28 7.72 -3.72
CA LYS A 135 -20.03 6.72 -2.91
C LYS A 135 -20.39 5.46 -3.69
N ASP A 136 -20.79 5.61 -4.95
CA ASP A 136 -21.28 4.51 -5.79
C ASP A 136 -20.16 3.54 -6.22
N TYR A 137 -18.95 4.07 -6.41
CA TYR A 137 -17.78 3.31 -6.88
C TYR A 137 -16.77 2.96 -5.78
N TRP A 138 -16.77 3.69 -4.66
CA TRP A 138 -15.78 3.51 -3.58
C TRP A 138 -15.67 2.06 -3.10
N ARG A 139 -16.78 1.41 -2.74
CA ARG A 139 -16.73 0.00 -2.25
C ARG A 139 -16.17 -0.96 -3.30
N THR A 140 -16.46 -0.70 -4.57
CA THR A 140 -16.05 -1.51 -5.72
C THR A 140 -14.55 -1.41 -5.98
N LEU A 141 -13.94 -0.27 -5.67
CA LEU A 141 -12.49 -0.09 -5.80
C LEU A 141 -11.77 -0.48 -4.51
N HIS A 142 -12.18 0.09 -3.38
CA HIS A 142 -11.48 -0.02 -2.11
C HIS A 142 -11.38 -1.47 -1.62
N THR A 143 -12.49 -2.25 -1.67
CA THR A 143 -12.49 -3.63 -1.13
C THR A 143 -11.63 -4.58 -1.96
N PRO A 144 -11.79 -4.69 -3.29
CA PRO A 144 -10.97 -5.60 -4.09
C PRO A 144 -9.50 -5.20 -4.12
N LEU A 145 -9.19 -3.90 -4.16
CA LEU A 145 -7.80 -3.45 -4.09
C LEU A 145 -7.17 -3.78 -2.73
N THR A 146 -7.93 -3.70 -1.63
CA THR A 146 -7.45 -4.13 -0.30
C THR A 146 -7.13 -5.62 -0.27
N ILE A 147 -7.98 -6.45 -0.87
CA ILE A 147 -7.73 -7.90 -1.00
C ILE A 147 -6.45 -8.15 -1.82
N LEU A 148 -6.34 -7.50 -2.99
CA LEU A 148 -5.15 -7.61 -3.85
C LEU A 148 -3.87 -7.14 -3.14
N PHE A 149 -3.96 -6.07 -2.35
CA PHE A 149 -2.84 -5.58 -1.54
C PHE A 149 -2.37 -6.63 -0.54
N TYR A 150 -3.27 -7.35 0.12
CA TYR A 150 -2.87 -8.40 1.05
C TYR A 150 -2.13 -9.55 0.38
N PHE A 151 -2.62 -10.03 -0.77
CA PHE A 151 -1.92 -11.07 -1.53
C PHE A 151 -0.54 -10.59 -1.98
N THR A 152 -0.47 -9.36 -2.51
CA THR A 152 0.79 -8.74 -2.93
C THR A 152 1.77 -8.58 -1.77
N LEU A 153 1.28 -8.14 -0.60
CA LEU A 153 2.10 -7.94 0.59
C LEU A 153 2.59 -9.28 1.17
N ALA A 154 1.73 -10.30 1.24
CA ALA A 154 2.11 -11.63 1.68
C ALA A 154 3.22 -12.20 0.77
N PHE A 155 3.04 -12.12 -0.55
CA PHE A 155 4.06 -12.52 -1.51
C PHE A 155 5.36 -11.73 -1.33
N HIS A 156 5.28 -10.41 -1.16
CA HIS A 156 6.45 -9.56 -0.90
C HIS A 156 7.22 -10.00 0.36
N MET A 157 6.50 -10.30 1.45
CA MET A 157 7.11 -10.74 2.71
C MET A 157 7.76 -12.12 2.55
N LEU A 158 7.06 -13.08 1.96
CA LEU A 158 7.57 -14.43 1.74
C LEU A 158 8.82 -14.43 0.84
N GLU A 159 8.82 -13.63 -0.23
CA GLU A 159 9.99 -13.43 -1.10
C GLU A 159 11.17 -12.86 -0.30
N LYS A 160 10.95 -11.86 0.56
CA LYS A 160 12.02 -11.22 1.35
C LYS A 160 12.51 -12.06 2.53
N MET A 161 11.73 -13.06 2.95
CA MET A 161 12.13 -14.07 3.92
C MET A 161 12.84 -15.28 3.26
N ASN A 162 13.04 -15.27 1.93
CA ASN A 162 13.57 -16.40 1.15
C ASN A 162 12.74 -17.68 1.30
N LEU A 163 11.42 -17.55 1.45
CA LEU A 163 10.49 -18.69 1.56
C LEU A 163 9.87 -19.08 0.22
N LEU A 164 10.07 -18.29 -0.83
CA LEU A 164 9.54 -18.58 -2.16
C LEU A 164 10.60 -19.13 -3.11
N TRP A 165 11.87 -18.70 -2.99
CA TRP A 165 13.05 -19.23 -3.66
C TRP A 165 14.29 -18.49 -3.17
#